data_AF-A0A7C5Y6I6-F1
#
_entry.id   AF-A0A7C5Y6I6-F1
#
_cell.length_a   1.000
_cell.length_b   1.000
_cell.length_c   1.000
_cell.angle_alpha   90.00
_cell.angle_beta   90.00
_cell.angle_gamma   90.00
#
_symmetry.space_group_name_H-M   'P 1'
#
loop_
_entity.id
_entity.type
_entity.pdbx_description
1 polymer ?
#
loop_
_entity_poly.entity_id
_entity_poly.type
_entity_poly.pdbx_seq_one_letter_code
_entity_poly.pdbx_strand_id
1 'polypeptide(L)'
;MEKRCEIVRDGKRNKRQKKIVETKEEEMKNFESYIIKKIESKEAVGNFDSKKLSFVYAKRLTEYKRPLHAFSLLDLEINLILSGPPIDEIGRRTLEEIKRLSKMGYPVVYVLNYDSEVAKNLLKAYAWLNLAYFAREASGTSYKKALMNGTMVITTSCGSVPEFIKDEYNGFLVKDDLSDLRDKAKRVIEVYNDKNEWAKMIKNCFSTYSVLIDRVIEEFKKLR
;
A
#
# COMPACT_ATOMS: atom_id res chain seq x y z
N MET A 1 14.39 -2.45 -41.51
CA MET A 1 13.49 -1.49 -40.84
C MET A 1 13.02 -1.96 -39.46
N GLU A 2 12.83 -3.27 -39.22
CA GLU A 2 12.34 -3.83 -37.94
C GLU A 2 13.24 -3.55 -36.73
N LYS A 3 14.56 -3.79 -36.81
CA LYS A 3 15.52 -3.50 -35.71
C LYS A 3 15.52 -2.03 -35.27
N ARG A 4 15.32 -1.09 -36.21
CA ARG A 4 15.25 0.35 -35.91
C ARG A 4 13.93 0.73 -35.23
N CYS A 5 12.85 0.00 -35.51
CA CYS A 5 11.55 0.18 -34.86
C CYS A 5 11.57 -0.38 -33.42
N GLU A 6 12.23 -1.51 -33.18
CA GLU A 6 12.43 -2.09 -31.85
C GLU A 6 13.28 -1.18 -30.94
N ILE A 7 14.42 -0.68 -31.43
CA ILE A 7 15.29 0.23 -30.67
C ILE A 7 14.54 1.52 -30.26
N VAL A 8 13.71 2.07 -31.16
CA VAL A 8 12.89 3.26 -30.86
C VAL A 8 11.76 2.94 -29.87
N ARG A 9 11.18 1.73 -29.93
CA ARG A 9 10.16 1.26 -28.97
C ARG A 9 10.75 1.04 -27.59
N ASP A 10 11.94 0.44 -27.49
CA ASP A 10 12.64 0.22 -26.24
C ASP A 10 13.15 1.52 -25.60
N GLY A 11 13.66 2.45 -26.41
CA GLY A 11 14.02 3.79 -25.94
C GLY A 11 12.83 4.57 -25.36
N LYS A 12 11.65 4.49 -26.01
CA LYS A 12 10.41 5.11 -25.50
C LYS A 12 9.87 4.40 -24.25
N ARG A 13 10.00 3.08 -24.18
CA ARG A 13 9.59 2.25 -23.02
C ARG A 13 10.41 2.59 -21.78
N ASN A 14 11.74 2.67 -21.92
CA ASN A 14 12.65 3.04 -20.84
C ASN A 14 12.41 4.46 -20.34
N LYS A 15 12.13 5.41 -21.23
CA LYS A 15 11.78 6.79 -20.84
C LYS A 15 10.48 6.87 -20.01
N ARG A 16 9.47 6.05 -20.35
CA ARG A 16 8.20 5.99 -19.60
C ARG A 16 8.38 5.34 -18.22
N GLN A 17 9.12 4.24 -18.13
CA GLN A 17 9.38 3.56 -16.85
C GLN A 17 10.16 4.47 -15.90
N LYS A 18 11.19 5.16 -16.41
CA LYS A 18 11.95 6.16 -15.65
C LYS A 18 11.03 7.26 -15.10
N LYS A 19 10.16 7.83 -15.94
CA LYS A 19 9.20 8.86 -15.50
C LYS A 19 8.26 8.35 -14.39
N ILE A 20 7.77 7.12 -14.49
CA ILE A 20 6.91 6.51 -13.45
C ILE A 20 7.63 6.45 -12.11
N VAL A 21 8.88 5.98 -12.10
CA VAL A 21 9.70 5.86 -10.89
C VAL A 21 9.98 7.23 -10.28
N GLU A 22 10.44 8.19 -11.10
CA GLU A 22 10.73 9.55 -10.64
C GLU A 22 9.51 10.21 -10.00
N THR A 23 8.33 10.10 -10.65
CA THR A 23 7.08 10.62 -10.08
C THR A 23 6.70 9.92 -8.77
N LYS A 24 6.87 8.60 -8.66
CA LYS A 24 6.57 7.89 -7.40
C LYS A 24 7.54 8.22 -6.28
N GLU A 25 8.82 8.42 -6.58
CA GLU A 25 9.81 8.85 -5.59
C GLU A 25 9.54 10.29 -5.10
N GLU A 26 9.10 11.18 -5.98
CA GLU A 26 8.63 12.52 -5.60
C GLU A 26 7.41 12.45 -4.67
N GLU A 27 6.41 11.62 -4.99
CA GLU A 27 5.26 11.42 -4.12
C GLU A 27 5.64 10.81 -2.76
N MET A 28 6.63 9.92 -2.72
CA MET A 28 7.16 9.37 -1.46
C MET A 28 7.87 10.44 -0.61
N LYS A 29 8.57 11.41 -1.23
CA LYS A 29 9.14 12.58 -0.52
C LYS A 29 8.04 13.52 0.00
N ASN A 30 6.97 13.69 -0.77
CA ASN A 30 5.80 14.46 -0.35
C ASN A 30 5.10 13.78 0.84
N PHE A 31 5.00 12.45 0.82
CA PHE A 31 4.52 11.66 1.95
C PHE A 31 5.38 11.84 3.21
N GLU A 32 6.70 11.73 3.07
CA GLU A 32 7.64 11.92 4.17
C GLU A 32 7.48 13.30 4.83
N SER A 33 7.53 14.36 4.01
CA SER A 33 7.33 15.74 4.49
C SER A 33 5.99 15.90 5.22
N TYR A 34 4.94 15.24 4.72
CA TYR A 34 3.62 15.25 5.35
C TYR A 34 3.62 14.57 6.72
N ILE A 35 4.25 13.39 6.86
CA ILE A 35 4.33 12.67 8.14
C ILE A 35 5.15 13.45 9.17
N ILE A 36 6.30 13.99 8.78
CA ILE A 36 7.15 14.81 9.67
C ILE A 36 6.34 16.01 10.19
N LYS A 37 5.67 16.75 9.28
CA LYS A 37 4.82 17.87 9.66
C LYS A 37 3.69 17.46 10.61
N LYS A 38 3.05 16.31 10.39
CA LYS A 38 2.00 15.79 11.28
C LYS A 38 2.53 15.44 12.67
N ILE A 39 3.76 14.92 12.77
CA ILE A 39 4.40 14.65 14.07
C ILE A 39 4.71 15.97 14.79
N GLU A 40 5.30 16.94 14.09
CA GLU A 40 5.62 18.28 14.63
C GLU A 40 4.36 19.02 15.10
N SER A 41 3.25 18.93 14.35
CA SER A 41 1.96 19.53 14.71
C SER A 41 1.16 18.74 15.76
N LYS A 42 1.69 17.61 16.26
CA LYS A 42 1.02 16.68 17.20
C LYS A 42 -0.28 16.09 16.64
N GLU A 43 -0.44 16.07 15.33
CA GLU A 43 -1.51 15.37 14.62
C GLU A 43 -1.12 13.92 14.26
N ALA A 44 0.10 13.52 14.59
CA ALA A 44 0.58 12.15 14.61
C ALA A 44 1.48 11.91 15.83
N VAL A 45 1.59 10.66 16.27
CA VAL A 45 2.40 10.25 17.42
C VAL A 45 3.24 9.05 17.02
N GLY A 46 4.54 9.07 17.29
CA GLY A 46 5.43 7.96 16.97
C GLY A 46 6.85 8.38 16.60
N ASN A 47 7.62 7.42 16.09
CA ASN A 47 8.96 7.68 15.55
C ASN A 47 8.95 7.40 14.04
N PHE A 48 9.65 8.24 13.29
CA PHE A 48 9.77 8.13 11.83
C PHE A 48 11.24 8.24 11.42
N ASP A 49 11.67 7.41 10.47
CA ASP A 49 13.02 7.41 9.91
C ASP A 49 12.98 7.63 8.39
N SER A 50 13.45 8.78 7.93
CA SER A 50 13.51 9.16 6.51
C SER A 50 14.28 8.20 5.60
N LYS A 51 15.14 7.33 6.15
CA LYS A 51 15.89 6.35 5.35
C LYS A 51 15.09 5.08 5.03
N LYS A 52 13.94 4.88 5.67
CA LYS A 52 13.16 3.64 5.59
C LYS A 52 11.93 3.79 4.69
N LEU A 53 11.60 2.73 3.97
CA LEU A 53 10.36 2.67 3.18
C LEU A 53 9.14 2.70 4.09
N SER A 54 8.09 3.41 3.69
CA SER A 54 6.88 3.56 4.51
C SER A 54 5.77 2.62 4.06
N PHE A 55 5.30 1.80 5.01
CA PHE A 55 4.21 0.86 4.84
C PHE A 55 3.01 1.36 5.64
N VAL A 56 1.88 1.54 4.96
CA VAL A 56 0.68 2.14 5.55
C VAL A 56 -0.39 1.10 5.82
N TYR A 57 -0.94 1.11 7.02
CA TYR A 57 -2.21 0.48 7.36
C TYR A 57 -3.21 1.58 7.76
N ALA A 58 -4.15 1.93 6.88
CA ALA A 58 -5.10 3.01 7.17
C ALA A 58 -6.55 2.56 6.98
N LYS A 59 -7.18 2.12 8.08
CA LYS A 59 -8.52 1.54 8.14
C LYS A 59 -9.07 1.67 9.56
N ARG A 60 -10.38 1.48 9.75
CA ARG A 60 -10.96 1.16 11.07
C ARG A 60 -10.10 0.11 11.77
N LEU A 61 -9.66 0.38 13.00
CA LEU A 61 -8.89 -0.59 13.78
C LEU A 61 -9.89 -1.50 14.49
N THR A 62 -10.05 -2.70 13.95
CA THR A 62 -11.03 -3.69 14.39
C THR A 62 -10.48 -5.09 14.14
N GLU A 63 -10.91 -6.05 14.95
CA GLU A 63 -10.44 -7.43 14.94
C GLU A 63 -10.41 -8.02 13.53
N TYR A 64 -11.50 -7.88 12.78
CA TYR A 64 -11.61 -8.57 11.50
C TYR A 64 -10.64 -8.06 10.43
N LYS A 65 -10.09 -6.85 10.61
CA LYS A 65 -9.09 -6.24 9.73
C LYS A 65 -7.64 -6.51 10.16
N ARG A 66 -7.47 -7.13 11.34
CA ARG A 66 -6.19 -7.62 11.88
C ARG A 66 -5.06 -6.58 11.96
N PRO A 67 -5.30 -5.37 12.49
CA PRO A 67 -4.27 -4.32 12.57
C PRO A 67 -3.01 -4.75 13.33
N LEU A 68 -3.15 -5.56 14.40
CA LEU A 68 -2.02 -6.04 15.21
C LEU A 68 -0.97 -6.82 14.41
N HIS A 69 -1.36 -7.51 13.33
CA HIS A 69 -0.43 -8.32 12.54
C HIS A 69 0.57 -7.45 11.76
N ALA A 70 0.25 -6.17 11.53
CA ALA A 70 1.16 -5.25 10.86
C ALA A 70 2.46 -5.03 11.67
N PHE A 71 2.43 -5.18 13.00
CA PHE A 71 3.62 -5.01 13.84
C PHE A 71 4.70 -6.08 13.62
N SER A 72 4.34 -7.26 13.10
CA SER A 72 5.31 -8.29 12.70
C SER A 72 6.30 -7.83 11.62
N LEU A 73 5.98 -6.73 10.94
CA LEU A 73 6.83 -6.14 9.91
C LEU A 73 7.89 -5.18 10.47
N LEU A 74 7.85 -4.85 11.77
CA LEU A 74 8.83 -3.95 12.39
C LEU A 74 10.23 -4.56 12.53
N ASP A 75 10.36 -5.88 12.36
CA ASP A 75 11.65 -6.57 12.21
C ASP A 75 12.31 -6.33 10.83
N LEU A 76 11.63 -5.61 9.94
CA LEU A 76 12.16 -5.16 8.66
C LEU A 76 12.56 -3.68 8.76
N GLU A 77 13.46 -3.23 7.88
CA GLU A 77 13.91 -1.83 7.80
C GLU A 77 12.85 -0.92 7.13
N ILE A 78 11.69 -0.78 7.77
CA ILE A 78 10.55 0.02 7.30
C ILE A 78 10.07 1.01 8.36
N ASN A 79 9.34 2.04 7.93
CA ASN A 79 8.40 2.78 8.78
C ASN A 79 7.03 2.11 8.70
N LEU A 80 6.42 1.82 9.85
CA LEU A 80 5.03 1.35 9.90
C LEU A 80 4.09 2.48 10.31
N ILE A 81 3.18 2.84 9.41
CA ILE A 81 2.31 3.99 9.57
C ILE A 81 0.87 3.50 9.70
N LEU A 82 0.24 3.74 10.84
CA LEU A 82 -1.14 3.35 11.10
C LEU A 82 -2.06 4.58 11.17
N SER A 83 -3.30 4.43 10.71
CA SER A 83 -4.33 5.45 10.89
C SER A 83 -5.74 4.86 10.84
N GLY A 84 -6.68 5.52 11.48
CA GLY A 84 -8.09 5.15 11.51
C GLY A 84 -8.63 4.92 12.92
N PRO A 85 -9.95 5.10 13.11
CA PRO A 85 -10.53 5.06 14.45
C PRO A 85 -10.49 3.64 15.04
N PRO A 86 -10.18 3.49 16.34
CA PRO A 86 -10.37 2.24 17.07
C PRO A 86 -11.87 1.99 17.26
N ILE A 87 -12.33 0.81 16.84
CA ILE A 87 -13.76 0.46 16.91
C ILE A 87 -14.05 -0.48 18.08
N ASP A 88 -13.17 -1.43 18.33
CA ASP A 88 -13.35 -2.49 19.32
C ASP A 88 -12.13 -2.60 20.26
N GLU A 89 -12.12 -3.62 21.11
CA GLU A 89 -11.02 -3.90 22.02
C GLU A 89 -9.68 -4.11 21.29
N ILE A 90 -9.69 -4.79 20.15
CA ILE A 90 -8.49 -4.95 19.31
C ILE A 90 -8.00 -3.61 18.81
N GLY A 91 -8.91 -2.71 18.43
CA GLY A 91 -8.58 -1.33 18.09
C GLY A 91 -7.87 -0.59 19.22
N ARG A 92 -8.36 -0.71 20.46
CA ARG A 92 -7.70 -0.09 21.63
C ARG A 92 -6.32 -0.70 21.91
N ARG A 93 -6.22 -2.03 21.91
CA ARG A 93 -4.95 -2.76 22.06
C ARG A 93 -3.94 -2.34 20.98
N THR A 94 -4.40 -2.09 19.75
CA THR A 94 -3.55 -1.58 18.66
C THR A 94 -2.93 -0.23 19.03
N LEU A 95 -3.69 0.70 19.62
CA LEU A 95 -3.17 2.01 20.03
C LEU A 95 -2.19 1.89 21.21
N GLU A 96 -2.48 1.03 22.18
CA GLU A 96 -1.57 0.73 23.30
C GLU A 96 -0.25 0.17 22.80
N GLU A 97 -0.31 -0.74 21.84
CA GLU A 97 0.86 -1.37 21.25
C GLU A 97 1.71 -0.37 20.45
N ILE A 98 1.09 0.53 19.68
CA ILE A 98 1.82 1.63 19.02
C ILE A 98 2.55 2.48 20.05
N LYS A 99 1.89 2.86 21.15
CA LYS A 99 2.50 3.66 22.22
C LYS A 99 3.68 2.92 22.87
N ARG A 100 3.55 1.61 23.10
CA ARG A 100 4.61 0.77 23.66
C ARG A 100 5.81 0.69 22.72
N LEU A 101 5.58 0.37 21.45
CA LEU A 101 6.62 0.22 20.43
C LEU A 101 7.33 1.55 20.13
N SER A 102 6.58 2.65 20.07
CA SER A 102 7.16 3.99 19.92
C SER A 102 8.07 4.34 21.10
N LYS A 103 7.68 4.05 22.35
CA LYS A 103 8.56 4.24 23.52
C LYS A 103 9.83 3.40 23.49
N MET A 104 9.79 2.24 22.82
CA MET A 104 10.95 1.38 22.61
C MET A 104 11.85 1.84 21.45
N GLY A 105 11.49 2.91 20.74
CA GLY A 105 12.26 3.45 19.62
C GLY A 105 11.96 2.83 18.26
N TYR A 106 10.94 1.96 18.15
CA TYR A 106 10.55 1.41 16.84
C TYR A 106 10.00 2.51 15.92
N PRO A 107 10.23 2.41 14.59
CA PRO A 107 9.75 3.35 13.58
C PRO A 107 8.26 3.12 13.27
N VAL A 108 7.42 3.36 14.27
CA VAL A 108 5.96 3.26 14.17
C VAL A 108 5.33 4.62 14.40
N VAL A 109 4.38 4.99 13.54
CA VAL A 109 3.63 6.26 13.62
C VAL A 109 2.14 6.00 13.56
N TYR A 110 1.38 6.66 14.44
CA TYR A 110 -0.08 6.73 14.36
C TYR A 110 -0.53 8.13 13.96
N VAL A 111 -1.23 8.23 12.83
CA VAL A 111 -1.78 9.50 12.33
C VAL A 111 -3.23 9.66 12.79
N LEU A 112 -3.53 10.77 13.46
CA LEU A 112 -4.84 11.09 14.04
C LEU A 112 -5.83 11.56 12.97
N ASN A 113 -7.12 11.59 13.33
CA ASN A 113 -8.20 12.20 12.56
C ASN A 113 -8.26 11.73 11.10
N TYR A 114 -8.28 10.41 10.89
CA TYR A 114 -8.34 9.82 9.55
C TYR A 114 -9.59 10.28 8.79
N ASP A 115 -9.36 11.01 7.70
CA ASP A 115 -10.37 11.48 6.76
C ASP A 115 -9.89 11.29 5.30
N SER A 116 -10.60 11.89 4.34
CA SER A 116 -10.22 11.81 2.93
C SER A 116 -8.90 12.51 2.59
N GLU A 117 -8.55 13.59 3.30
CA GLU A 117 -7.31 14.34 3.06
C GLU A 117 -6.11 13.59 3.63
N VAL A 118 -6.24 13.03 4.83
CA VAL A 118 -5.27 12.09 5.39
C VAL A 118 -5.10 10.90 4.46
N ALA A 119 -6.21 10.29 4.01
CA ALA A 119 -6.14 9.14 3.09
C ALA A 119 -5.39 9.47 1.79
N LYS A 120 -5.66 10.63 1.18
CA LYS A 120 -5.00 11.08 -0.05
C LYS A 120 -3.49 11.18 0.13
N ASN A 121 -3.02 11.74 1.25
CA ASN A 121 -1.59 11.85 1.51
C ASN A 121 -0.98 10.49 1.87
N LEU A 122 -1.67 9.66 2.65
CA LEU A 122 -1.18 8.32 3.00
C LEU A 122 -1.06 7.37 1.79
N LEU A 123 -1.89 7.54 0.76
CA LEU A 123 -1.81 6.77 -0.48
C LEU A 123 -0.50 6.98 -1.25
N LYS A 124 0.27 8.03 -0.94
CA LYS A 124 1.57 8.33 -1.57
C LYS A 124 2.73 7.49 -1.01
N ALA A 125 2.50 6.77 0.08
CA ALA A 125 3.49 5.86 0.66
C ALA A 125 3.95 4.78 -0.34
N TYR A 126 4.98 4.02 0.05
CA TYR A 126 5.52 2.97 -0.80
C TYR A 126 4.58 1.77 -0.89
N ALA A 127 4.10 1.29 0.26
CA ALA A 127 3.25 0.11 0.36
C ALA A 127 1.99 0.36 1.20
N TRP A 128 0.93 -0.39 0.90
CA TRP A 128 -0.37 -0.35 1.55
C TRP A 128 -0.77 -1.75 2.02
N LEU A 129 -1.09 -1.88 3.30
CA LEU A 129 -1.47 -3.12 3.95
C LEU A 129 -2.99 -3.29 3.99
N ASN A 130 -3.46 -4.47 3.60
CA ASN A 130 -4.86 -4.87 3.69
C ASN A 130 -5.00 -6.31 4.23
N LEU A 131 -5.13 -6.46 5.54
CA LEU A 131 -5.00 -7.75 6.21
C LEU A 131 -6.34 -8.33 6.70
N ALA A 132 -7.48 -8.06 6.05
CA ALA A 132 -8.77 -8.57 6.54
C ALA A 132 -8.89 -10.10 6.48
N TYR A 133 -9.63 -10.73 7.39
CA TYR A 133 -9.97 -12.17 7.26
C TYR A 133 -10.72 -12.44 5.98
N PHE A 134 -10.48 -13.61 5.38
CA PHE A 134 -11.27 -14.12 4.27
C PHE A 134 -12.78 -14.03 4.56
N ALA A 135 -13.56 -13.65 3.54
CA ALA A 135 -15.01 -13.47 3.59
C ALA A 135 -15.56 -12.42 4.58
N ARG A 136 -14.72 -11.64 5.29
CA ARG A 136 -15.18 -10.61 6.25
C ARG A 136 -15.15 -9.16 5.73
N GLU A 137 -14.73 -8.95 4.48
CA GLU A 137 -14.82 -7.67 3.78
C GLU A 137 -15.53 -7.88 2.44
N ALA A 138 -16.66 -7.20 2.23
CA ALA A 138 -17.50 -7.42 1.04
C ALA A 138 -16.76 -7.13 -0.27
N SER A 139 -16.11 -5.97 -0.36
CA SER A 139 -15.29 -5.60 -1.52
C SER A 139 -13.97 -5.00 -1.08
N GLY A 140 -14.03 -3.94 -0.26
CA GLY A 140 -12.87 -3.15 0.11
C GLY A 140 -12.47 -2.17 -0.99
N THR A 141 -12.36 -0.87 -0.66
CA THR A 141 -12.04 0.18 -1.66
C THR A 141 -10.68 0.83 -1.45
N SER A 142 -10.09 0.70 -0.26
CA SER A 142 -8.79 1.31 0.06
C SER A 142 -7.64 0.71 -0.76
N TYR A 143 -7.60 -0.61 -0.90
CA TYR A 143 -6.58 -1.27 -1.72
C TYR A 143 -6.72 -0.87 -3.20
N LYS A 144 -7.94 -0.67 -3.70
CA LYS A 144 -8.19 -0.18 -5.06
C LYS A 144 -7.60 1.21 -5.27
N LYS A 145 -7.81 2.12 -4.29
CA LYS A 145 -7.20 3.45 -4.31
C LYS A 145 -5.67 3.37 -4.30
N ALA A 146 -5.09 2.45 -3.53
CA ALA A 146 -3.65 2.24 -3.51
C ALA A 146 -3.11 1.75 -4.87
N LEU A 147 -3.78 0.77 -5.50
CA LEU A 147 -3.44 0.32 -6.86
C LEU A 147 -3.52 1.46 -7.88
N MET A 148 -4.57 2.29 -7.82
CA MET A 148 -4.73 3.44 -8.70
C MET A 148 -3.64 4.50 -8.50
N ASN A 149 -3.01 4.57 -7.33
CA ASN A 149 -1.88 5.46 -7.03
C ASN A 149 -0.52 4.81 -7.32
N GLY A 150 -0.50 3.59 -7.88
CA GLY A 150 0.74 2.84 -8.09
C GLY A 150 1.46 2.48 -6.79
N THR A 151 0.73 2.44 -5.67
CA THR A 151 1.25 2.06 -4.36
C THR A 151 1.18 0.55 -4.22
N MET A 152 2.27 -0.09 -3.79
CA MET A 152 2.35 -1.54 -3.71
C MET A 152 1.36 -2.05 -2.68
N VAL A 153 0.47 -2.97 -3.07
CA VAL A 153 -0.53 -3.51 -2.15
C VAL A 153 -0.08 -4.87 -1.66
N ILE A 154 -0.09 -5.05 -0.34
CA ILE A 154 0.07 -6.35 0.32
C ILE A 154 -1.27 -6.69 0.97
N THR A 155 -1.90 -7.77 0.54
CA THR A 155 -3.29 -8.03 0.92
C THR A 155 -3.63 -9.50 1.03
N THR A 156 -4.56 -9.83 1.90
CA THR A 156 -5.25 -11.12 1.90
C THR A 156 -6.25 -11.18 0.75
N SER A 157 -6.61 -12.40 0.34
CA SER A 157 -7.56 -12.68 -0.76
C SER A 157 -9.03 -12.50 -0.32
N CYS A 158 -9.40 -11.34 0.23
CA CYS A 158 -10.76 -11.08 0.72
C CYS A 158 -11.55 -10.11 -0.18
N GLY A 159 -12.87 -10.29 -0.27
CA GLY A 159 -13.77 -9.41 -1.03
C GLY A 159 -13.42 -9.42 -2.51
N SER A 160 -13.35 -8.25 -3.13
CA SER A 160 -13.04 -8.13 -4.56
C SER A 160 -11.54 -8.16 -4.84
N VAL A 161 -10.66 -8.40 -3.86
CA VAL A 161 -9.20 -8.43 -4.08
C VAL A 161 -8.80 -9.35 -5.24
N PRO A 162 -9.31 -10.59 -5.37
CA PRO A 162 -8.92 -11.53 -6.44
C PRO A 162 -9.22 -11.02 -7.85
N GLU A 163 -10.16 -10.10 -8.01
CA GLU A 163 -10.51 -9.51 -9.31
C GLU A 163 -9.48 -8.45 -9.76
N PHE A 164 -8.76 -7.83 -8.82
CA PHE A 164 -7.88 -6.69 -9.07
C PHE A 164 -6.40 -7.01 -8.85
N ILE A 165 -6.08 -7.96 -7.97
CA ILE A 165 -4.71 -8.27 -7.60
C ILE A 165 -4.34 -9.67 -8.07
N LYS A 166 -3.32 -9.71 -8.91
CA LYS A 166 -2.63 -10.92 -9.32
C LYS A 166 -1.28 -10.90 -8.61
N ASP A 167 -1.04 -11.94 -7.82
CA ASP A 167 0.16 -12.05 -6.99
C ASP A 167 1.43 -11.86 -7.81
N GLU A 168 2.34 -11.02 -7.28
CA GLU A 168 3.63 -10.61 -7.87
C GLU A 168 3.57 -10.00 -9.28
N TYR A 169 2.37 -9.71 -9.78
CA TYR A 169 2.18 -9.04 -11.07
C TYR A 169 1.86 -7.55 -10.90
N ASN A 170 0.92 -7.23 -10.01
CA ASN A 170 0.46 -5.86 -9.74
C ASN A 170 0.21 -5.60 -8.24
N GLY A 171 0.54 -6.57 -7.39
CA GLY A 171 0.36 -6.52 -5.95
C GLY A 171 0.77 -7.87 -5.35
N PHE A 172 0.62 -8.02 -4.05
CA PHE A 172 1.11 -9.17 -3.31
C PHE A 172 -0.03 -9.79 -2.51
N LEU A 173 -0.32 -11.05 -2.79
CA LEU A 173 -1.29 -11.81 -2.03
C LEU A 173 -0.57 -12.53 -0.89
N VAL A 174 -1.12 -12.39 0.31
CA VAL A 174 -0.71 -13.16 1.49
C VAL A 174 -1.77 -14.22 1.78
N LYS A 175 -1.32 -15.34 2.35
CA LYS A 175 -2.21 -16.38 2.87
C LYS A 175 -3.13 -15.81 3.94
N ASP A 176 -4.31 -16.41 4.09
CA ASP A 176 -5.26 -15.93 5.08
C ASP A 176 -4.78 -16.16 6.52
N ASP A 177 -3.87 -17.10 6.78
CA ASP A 177 -3.24 -17.25 8.11
C ASP A 177 -2.11 -16.22 8.36
N LEU A 178 -1.79 -15.38 7.37
CA LEU A 178 -0.71 -14.39 7.38
C LEU A 178 0.69 -14.99 7.61
N SER A 179 0.85 -16.31 7.44
CA SER A 179 2.13 -17.02 7.65
C SER A 179 3.26 -16.53 6.74
N ASP A 180 2.90 -16.02 5.55
CA ASP A 180 3.83 -15.51 4.54
C ASP A 180 3.87 -13.98 4.46
N LEU A 181 3.21 -13.26 5.38
CA LEU A 181 3.14 -11.80 5.39
C LEU A 181 4.53 -11.15 5.37
N ARG A 182 5.44 -11.67 6.20
CA ARG A 182 6.80 -11.14 6.30
C ARG A 182 7.60 -11.39 5.02
N ASP A 183 7.47 -12.56 4.41
CA ASP A 183 8.20 -12.88 3.18
C ASP A 183 7.68 -12.07 2.00
N LYS A 184 6.36 -11.86 1.91
CA LYS A 184 5.78 -10.94 0.92
C LYS A 184 6.23 -9.51 1.15
N ALA A 185 6.31 -9.04 2.39
CA ALA A 185 6.84 -7.70 2.69
C ALA A 185 8.32 -7.54 2.30
N LYS A 186 9.17 -8.55 2.52
CA LYS A 186 10.56 -8.54 2.02
C LYS A 186 10.62 -8.47 0.51
N ARG A 187 9.82 -9.28 -0.18
CA ARG A 187 9.75 -9.25 -1.65
C ARG A 187 9.33 -7.86 -2.16
N VAL A 188 8.39 -7.20 -1.48
CA VAL A 188 8.00 -5.82 -1.78
C VAL A 188 9.17 -4.86 -1.62
N ILE A 189 10.01 -5.01 -0.59
CA ILE A 189 11.23 -4.20 -0.41
C ILE A 189 12.24 -4.49 -1.53
N GLU A 190 12.42 -5.73 -1.93
CA GLU A 190 13.32 -6.11 -3.04
C GLU A 190 12.90 -5.46 -4.36
N VAL A 191 11.60 -5.39 -4.64
CA VAL A 191 11.07 -4.69 -5.83
C VAL A 191 11.48 -3.22 -5.84
N TYR A 192 11.60 -2.54 -4.69
CA TYR A 192 12.08 -1.15 -4.65
C TYR A 192 13.51 -1.00 -5.18
N ASN A 193 14.34 -2.02 -4.99
CA ASN A 193 15.74 -2.02 -5.42
C ASN A 193 15.87 -2.24 -6.93
N ASP A 194 14.92 -2.94 -7.57
CA ASP A 194 14.81 -3.03 -9.03
C ASP A 194 13.77 -2.03 -9.57
N LYS A 195 14.26 -0.84 -9.95
CA LYS A 195 13.41 0.24 -10.49
C LYS A 195 12.66 -0.14 -11.77
N ASN A 196 13.20 -1.06 -12.58
CA ASN A 196 12.53 -1.50 -13.80
C ASN A 196 11.36 -2.44 -13.48
N GLU A 197 11.57 -3.35 -12.53
CA GLU A 197 10.52 -4.21 -11.99
C GLU A 197 9.43 -3.38 -11.31
N TRP A 198 9.81 -2.45 -10.45
CA TRP A 198 8.85 -1.57 -9.77
C TRP A 198 7.99 -0.77 -10.76
N ALA A 199 8.62 -0.15 -11.77
CA ALA A 199 7.90 0.56 -12.83
C ALA A 199 6.94 -0.35 -13.61
N LYS A 200 7.35 -1.61 -13.86
CA LYS A 200 6.52 -2.61 -14.53
C LYS A 200 5.31 -2.98 -13.68
N MET A 201 5.49 -3.23 -12.38
CA MET A 201 4.38 -3.52 -11.47
C MET A 201 3.39 -2.35 -11.39
N ILE A 202 3.87 -1.12 -11.25
CA ILE A 202 3.02 0.09 -11.25
C ILE A 202 2.19 0.17 -12.55
N LYS A 203 2.83 -0.06 -13.71
CA LYS A 203 2.13 -0.07 -15.00
C LYS A 203 1.05 -1.16 -15.03
N ASN A 204 1.34 -2.34 -14.49
CA ASN A 204 0.38 -3.44 -14.41
C ASN A 204 -0.83 -3.09 -13.52
N CYS A 205 -0.62 -2.32 -12.44
CA CYS A 205 -1.73 -1.78 -11.63
C CYS A 205 -2.69 -0.96 -12.49
N PHE A 206 -2.16 0.00 -13.26
CA PHE A 206 -2.97 0.87 -14.12
C PHE A 206 -3.70 0.09 -15.21
N SER A 207 -3.02 -0.88 -15.85
CA SER A 207 -3.65 -1.73 -16.87
C SER A 207 -4.79 -2.58 -16.32
N THR A 208 -4.63 -3.13 -15.11
CA THR A 208 -5.67 -3.96 -14.49
C THR A 208 -6.92 -3.15 -14.18
N TYR A 209 -6.74 -1.93 -13.69
CA TYR A 209 -7.87 -1.04 -13.38
C TYR A 209 -8.65 -0.63 -14.63
N SER A 210 -7.94 -0.33 -15.73
CA SER A 210 -8.57 0.04 -17.01
C SER A 210 -9.49 -1.07 -17.54
N VAL A 211 -8.98 -2.30 -17.60
CA VAL A 211 -9.73 -3.47 -18.13
C VAL A 211 -11.00 -3.73 -17.32
N LEU A 212 -10.95 -3.50 -16.01
CA LEU A 212 -12.10 -3.76 -15.17
C LEU A 212 -13.19 -2.70 -15.30
N ILE A 213 -12.84 -1.42 -15.50
CA ILE A 213 -13.85 -0.38 -15.79
C ILE A 213 -14.66 -0.78 -17.02
N ASP A 214 -13.98 -1.21 -18.09
CA ASP A 214 -14.64 -1.62 -19.33
C ASP A 214 -15.59 -2.81 -19.09
N ARG A 215 -15.13 -3.82 -18.33
CA ARG A 215 -15.95 -4.97 -17.95
C ARG A 215 -17.20 -4.57 -17.14
N VAL A 216 -17.03 -3.69 -16.15
CA VAL A 216 -18.15 -3.21 -15.32
C VAL A 216 -19.19 -2.49 -16.18
N ILE A 217 -18.74 -1.65 -17.13
CA ILE A 217 -19.64 -0.97 -18.09
C ILE A 217 -20.41 -1.99 -18.94
N GLU A 218 -19.76 -3.05 -19.39
CA GLU A 218 -20.42 -4.13 -20.15
C GLU A 218 -21.44 -4.91 -19.30
N GLU A 219 -21.13 -5.21 -18.05
CA GLU A 219 -22.05 -5.88 -17.13
C GLU A 219 -23.29 -5.00 -16.84
N PHE A 220 -23.12 -3.70 -16.65
CA PHE A 220 -24.25 -2.76 -16.52
C PHE A 220 -25.18 -2.76 -17.73
N LYS A 221 -24.66 -2.95 -18.94
CA LYS A 221 -25.48 -3.04 -20.16
C LYS A 221 -26.35 -4.29 -20.21
N LYS A 222 -25.91 -5.39 -19.58
CA LYS A 222 -26.63 -6.68 -19.54
C LYS A 222 -27.75 -6.75 -18.51
N LEU A 223 -27.80 -5.78 -17.59
CA LEU A 223 -28.85 -5.64 -16.58
C LEU A 223 -30.09 -4.90 -17.11
N ARG A 224 -30.13 -4.58 -18.41
CA ARG A 224 -31.26 -3.97 -19.11
C ARG A 224 -32.03 -5.00 -19.91
#